data_AF-A0A6I4TC97-F1
#
_entry.id   AF-A0A6I4TC97-F1
#
_cell.length_a   1.000
_cell.length_b   1.000
_cell.length_c   1.000
_cell.angle_alpha   90.00
_cell.angle_beta   90.00
_cell.angle_gamma   90.00
#
_symmetry.space_group_name_H-M   'P 1'
#
loop_
_entity.id
_entity.type
_entity.pdbx_description
1 polymer ?
#
loop_
_entity_poly.entity_id
_entity_poly.type
_entity_poly.pdbx_seq_one_letter_code
_entity_poly.pdbx_strand_id
1 'polypeptide(L)'
;MKLASLKHGRDGKLVVVSKDITRYSSAEHIAPTMQYALDNWSQVAPQLEALYRDVEHWTVPCGRFHEHDAASPLPRAYQWADGSAYINHVELVRQARGAKVPESFYHDPLMYQGGSDGFLAPRDPIPLKDQAWGCDMEGEIAAIVDDVPMGVSPEDAADHIKLLMLVNDVSLRGLIPGELEKGFGFFQSKPASAFSPVAVTPDELGEAWSGSVINLPLMVDYNGQAFGRANAAQEATFSLADLIAHAAKTRNLAAGSIIGSGTVSNKGADGGAGKPVSAGGAGYSCIAEIRMIETIDGGQPTTPFMKPGDVVSIEMRDQQGHSIFGKIEQEVVAA
;
A
#
# COMPACT_ATOMS: atom_id res chain seq x y z
N MET A 1 8.47 9.71 -13.42
CA MET A 1 8.98 8.38 -13.84
C MET A 1 8.40 7.20 -13.06
N LYS A 2 8.58 5.98 -13.61
CA LYS A 2 8.23 4.68 -13.00
C LYS A 2 9.48 3.84 -12.70
N LEU A 3 9.61 3.35 -11.47
CA LEU A 3 10.77 2.57 -10.99
C LEU A 3 10.33 1.22 -10.42
N ALA A 4 11.15 0.19 -10.60
CA ALA A 4 10.91 -1.14 -10.02
C ALA A 4 12.23 -1.79 -9.57
N SER A 5 12.10 -2.82 -8.74
CA SER A 5 13.23 -3.70 -8.38
C SER A 5 12.96 -5.10 -8.92
N LEU A 6 13.82 -5.60 -9.81
CA LEU A 6 13.78 -7.01 -10.20
C LEU A 6 14.40 -7.88 -9.11
N LYS A 7 13.88 -9.09 -8.92
CA LYS A 7 14.39 -10.08 -7.96
C LYS A 7 15.87 -10.37 -8.23
N HIS A 8 16.75 -9.91 -7.34
CA HIS A 8 18.19 -10.11 -7.43
C HIS A 8 18.86 -9.82 -6.08
N GLY A 9 19.63 -10.78 -5.54
CA GLY A 9 20.25 -10.59 -4.23
C GLY A 9 19.24 -10.26 -3.12
N ARG A 10 19.64 -9.43 -2.14
CA ARG A 10 18.76 -9.03 -1.02
C ARG A 10 17.97 -7.74 -1.28
N ASP A 11 18.52 -6.85 -2.09
CA ASP A 11 18.01 -5.48 -2.29
C ASP A 11 17.37 -5.28 -3.67
N GLY A 12 17.30 -6.35 -4.48
CA GLY A 12 16.84 -6.30 -5.85
C GLY A 12 17.86 -5.65 -6.80
N LYS A 13 17.43 -5.47 -8.05
CA LYS A 13 18.14 -4.71 -9.07
C LYS A 13 17.23 -3.62 -9.61
N LEU A 14 17.65 -2.36 -9.46
CA LEU A 14 16.85 -1.21 -9.90
C LEU A 14 16.72 -1.18 -11.42
N VAL A 15 15.49 -0.95 -11.87
CA VAL A 15 15.15 -0.73 -13.28
C VAL A 15 14.20 0.47 -13.42
N VAL A 16 14.32 1.16 -14.55
CA VAL A 16 13.35 2.18 -14.98
C VAL A 16 12.37 1.51 -15.92
N VAL A 17 11.08 1.62 -15.62
CA VAL A 17 9.99 0.92 -16.31
C VAL A 17 9.25 1.90 -17.21
N SER A 18 8.81 1.45 -18.39
CA SER A 18 8.00 2.27 -19.30
C SER A 18 6.63 2.63 -18.70
N LYS A 19 6.02 3.69 -19.20
CA LYS A 19 4.72 4.19 -18.72
C LYS A 19 3.62 3.13 -18.82
N ASP A 20 3.64 2.32 -19.87
CA ASP A 20 2.71 1.21 -20.12
C ASP A 20 3.07 -0.10 -19.37
N ILE A 21 4.15 -0.11 -18.57
CA ILE A 21 4.60 -1.25 -17.74
C ILE A 21 4.96 -2.49 -18.57
N THR A 22 5.32 -2.31 -19.84
CA THR A 22 5.68 -3.43 -20.73
C THR A 22 7.18 -3.62 -20.90
N ARG A 23 7.98 -2.59 -20.61
CA ARG A 23 9.42 -2.55 -20.90
C ARG A 23 10.18 -1.96 -19.73
N TYR A 24 11.46 -2.28 -19.67
CA TYR A 24 12.37 -1.63 -18.73
C TYR A 24 13.77 -1.50 -19.30
N SER A 25 14.56 -0.60 -18.73
CA SER A 25 16.02 -0.60 -18.87
C SER A 25 16.68 -0.65 -17.49
N SER A 26 17.87 -1.24 -17.43
CA SER A 26 18.61 -1.36 -16.17
C SER A 26 19.17 0.00 -15.75
N ALA A 27 18.99 0.35 -14.48
CA ALA A 27 19.56 1.57 -13.91
C ALA A 27 20.94 1.35 -13.26
N GLU A 28 21.57 0.18 -13.43
CA GLU A 28 22.76 -0.24 -12.66
C GLU A 28 23.93 0.74 -12.70
N HIS A 29 24.14 1.43 -13.83
CA HIS A 29 25.18 2.46 -13.96
C HIS A 29 24.87 3.79 -13.26
N ILE A 30 23.60 4.04 -12.92
CA ILE A 30 23.13 5.22 -12.19
C ILE A 30 23.01 4.89 -10.70
N ALA A 31 22.28 3.82 -10.40
CA ALA A 31 22.02 3.31 -9.07
C ALA A 31 21.77 1.79 -9.14
N PRO A 32 22.53 0.95 -8.42
CA PRO A 32 22.37 -0.50 -8.48
C PRO A 32 21.06 -0.99 -7.83
N THR A 33 20.55 -0.27 -6.82
CA THR A 33 19.36 -0.64 -6.04
C THR A 33 18.47 0.59 -5.80
N MET A 34 17.19 0.35 -5.50
CA MET A 34 16.25 1.41 -5.13
C MET A 34 16.72 2.18 -3.88
N GLN A 35 17.22 1.46 -2.85
CA GLN A 35 17.74 2.11 -1.64
C GLN A 35 18.93 3.03 -1.95
N TYR A 36 19.89 2.58 -2.77
CA TYR A 36 21.01 3.46 -3.16
C TYR A 36 20.50 4.71 -3.88
N ALA A 37 19.47 4.57 -4.72
CA ALA A 37 18.89 5.70 -5.41
C ALA A 37 18.28 6.70 -4.41
N LEU A 38 17.54 6.22 -3.41
CA LEU A 38 16.91 7.04 -2.38
C LEU A 38 17.94 7.74 -1.49
N ASP A 39 19.00 7.03 -1.08
CA ASP A 39 20.12 7.59 -0.30
C ASP A 39 20.84 8.75 -1.04
N ASN A 40 20.73 8.80 -2.37
CA ASN A 40 21.41 9.78 -3.23
C ASN A 40 20.43 10.53 -4.15
N TRP A 41 19.17 10.66 -3.75
CA TRP A 41 18.05 11.01 -4.64
C TRP A 41 18.29 12.29 -5.46
N SER A 42 18.79 13.35 -4.83
CA SER A 42 19.05 14.64 -5.49
C SER A 42 20.05 14.55 -6.65
N GLN A 43 20.98 13.58 -6.62
CA GLN A 43 21.99 13.38 -7.65
C GLN A 43 21.53 12.40 -8.74
N VAL A 44 20.79 11.36 -8.35
CA VAL A 44 20.43 10.24 -9.25
C VAL A 44 19.08 10.44 -9.93
N ALA A 45 18.11 11.10 -9.29
CA ALA A 45 16.76 11.25 -9.83
C ALA A 45 16.74 11.95 -11.21
N PRO A 46 17.52 13.02 -11.47
CA PRO A 46 17.60 13.61 -12.81
C PRO A 46 18.11 12.64 -13.89
N GLN A 47 19.01 11.71 -13.51
CA GLN A 47 19.56 10.71 -14.42
C GLN A 47 18.56 9.58 -14.67
N LEU A 48 17.84 9.14 -13.64
CA LEU A 48 16.75 8.15 -13.76
C LEU A 48 15.60 8.70 -14.61
N GLU A 49 15.28 9.99 -14.47
CA GLU A 49 14.26 10.65 -15.28
C GLU A 49 14.71 10.79 -16.74
N ALA A 50 16.00 11.02 -17.00
CA ALA A 50 16.55 10.95 -18.35
C ALA A 50 16.43 9.53 -18.94
N LEU A 51 16.80 8.51 -18.17
CA LEU A 51 16.64 7.11 -18.59
C LEU A 51 15.17 6.74 -18.82
N TYR A 52 14.23 7.29 -18.05
CA TYR A 52 12.79 7.08 -18.25
C TYR A 52 12.34 7.62 -19.61
N ARG A 53 12.72 8.86 -19.94
CA ARG A 53 12.46 9.42 -21.29
C ARG A 53 13.10 8.58 -22.40
N ASP A 54 14.29 8.03 -22.16
CA ASP A 54 14.96 7.20 -23.15
C ASP A 54 14.26 5.83 -23.34
N VAL A 55 13.74 5.24 -22.27
CA VAL A 55 12.91 4.02 -22.33
C VAL A 55 11.61 4.31 -23.10
N GLU A 56 10.95 5.44 -22.83
CA GLU A 56 9.73 5.84 -23.54
C GLU A 56 9.99 6.02 -25.05
N HIS A 57 11.10 6.66 -25.43
CA HIS A 57 11.47 6.91 -26.82
C HIS A 57 12.24 5.78 -27.52
N TRP A 58 12.49 4.66 -26.85
CA TRP A 58 13.27 3.54 -27.41
C TRP A 58 14.71 3.92 -27.81
N THR A 59 15.32 4.89 -27.13
CA THR A 59 16.69 5.34 -27.41
C THR A 59 17.75 4.58 -26.61
N VAL A 60 17.34 3.69 -25.70
CA VAL A 60 18.20 2.76 -24.95
C VAL A 60 17.76 1.31 -25.13
N PRO A 61 18.66 0.33 -24.96
CA PRO A 61 18.28 -1.08 -24.91
C PRO A 61 17.24 -1.33 -23.81
N CYS A 62 16.15 -1.99 -24.19
CA CYS A 62 15.06 -2.33 -23.28
C CYS A 62 14.81 -3.84 -23.27
N GLY A 63 14.58 -4.39 -22.07
CA GLY A 63 14.00 -5.72 -21.88
C GLY A 63 12.48 -5.63 -21.75
N ARG A 64 11.80 -6.78 -21.84
CA ARG A 64 10.38 -6.87 -21.48
C ARG A 64 10.25 -6.88 -19.97
N PHE A 65 9.39 -6.02 -19.42
CA PHE A 65 9.08 -6.03 -18.00
C PHE A 65 8.04 -7.11 -17.70
N HIS A 66 8.36 -7.95 -16.72
CA HIS A 66 7.52 -9.04 -16.27
C HIS A 66 7.25 -8.84 -14.78
N GLU A 67 6.01 -8.54 -14.40
CA GLU A 67 5.66 -8.27 -13.00
C GLU A 67 5.97 -9.45 -12.06
N HIS A 68 5.96 -10.70 -12.56
CA HIS A 68 6.32 -11.88 -11.76
C HIS A 68 7.82 -11.98 -11.42
N ASP A 69 8.66 -11.26 -12.17
CA ASP A 69 10.10 -11.17 -11.93
C ASP A 69 10.45 -9.96 -11.02
N ALA A 70 9.49 -9.08 -10.76
CA ALA A 70 9.64 -7.98 -9.83
C ALA A 70 9.59 -8.47 -8.38
N ALA A 71 10.38 -7.84 -7.52
CA ALA A 71 10.20 -7.84 -6.08
C ALA A 71 9.33 -6.62 -5.68
N SER A 72 9.00 -6.48 -4.39
CA SER A 72 8.56 -5.18 -3.88
C SER A 72 9.64 -4.10 -4.19
N PRO A 73 9.28 -2.83 -4.47
CA PRO A 73 10.23 -1.81 -4.95
C PRO A 73 11.44 -1.63 -4.02
N LEU A 74 11.22 -1.73 -2.71
CA LEU A 74 12.24 -2.03 -1.71
C LEU A 74 11.97 -3.46 -1.19
N PRO A 75 12.75 -4.49 -1.56
CA PRO A 75 12.50 -5.87 -1.08
C PRO A 75 12.66 -6.02 0.44
N ARG A 76 13.50 -5.17 1.01
CA ARG A 76 13.65 -4.87 2.42
C ARG A 76 13.88 -3.37 2.56
N ALA A 77 13.43 -2.79 3.67
CA ALA A 77 13.55 -1.38 3.98
C ALA A 77 13.99 -1.19 5.44
N TYR A 78 14.51 0.00 5.73
CA TYR A 78 14.89 0.35 7.11
C TYR A 78 13.67 0.65 7.99
N GLN A 79 12.52 0.98 7.40
CA GLN A 79 11.31 1.31 8.15
C GLN A 79 10.05 1.06 7.30
N TRP A 80 9.07 0.41 7.92
CA TRP A 80 7.67 0.36 7.51
C TRP A 80 6.82 0.85 8.67
N ALA A 81 6.14 1.99 8.50
CA ALA A 81 5.21 2.52 9.48
C ALA A 81 3.87 2.74 8.79
N ASP A 82 2.83 2.14 9.33
CA ASP A 82 1.54 2.11 8.67
C ASP A 82 0.47 2.83 9.50
N GLY A 83 -0.27 3.69 8.81
CA GLY A 83 -1.23 4.62 9.39
C GLY A 83 -2.64 4.06 9.46
N SER A 84 -3.58 4.92 9.84
CA SER A 84 -5.00 4.69 9.60
C SER A 84 -5.66 6.01 9.18
N ALA A 85 -5.41 6.41 7.94
CA ALA A 85 -5.90 7.66 7.35
C ALA A 85 -7.42 7.69 7.19
N TYR A 86 -8.05 6.53 7.02
CA TYR A 86 -9.49 6.41 6.77
C TYR A 86 -10.21 6.01 8.05
N ILE A 87 -10.62 7.00 8.85
CA ILE A 87 -11.25 6.75 10.16
C ILE A 87 -12.55 5.94 10.05
N ASN A 88 -13.23 5.96 8.89
CA ASN A 88 -14.35 5.08 8.59
C ASN A 88 -14.04 3.60 8.88
N HIS A 89 -12.84 3.12 8.53
CA HIS A 89 -12.41 1.76 8.81
C HIS A 89 -12.45 1.46 10.32
N VAL A 90 -11.91 2.38 11.12
CA VAL A 90 -11.86 2.27 12.59
C VAL A 90 -13.24 2.40 13.22
N GLU A 91 -14.11 3.24 12.67
CA GLU A 91 -15.52 3.36 13.05
C GLU A 91 -16.23 2.01 12.94
N LEU A 92 -16.11 1.33 11.80
CA LEU A 92 -16.74 0.02 11.58
C LEU A 92 -16.26 -1.04 12.56
N VAL A 93 -14.94 -1.14 12.78
CA VAL A 93 -14.34 -2.08 13.73
C VAL A 93 -14.86 -1.85 15.16
N ARG A 94 -15.00 -0.59 15.57
CA ARG A 94 -15.50 -0.27 16.91
C ARG A 94 -17.01 -0.46 17.04
N GLN A 95 -17.79 -0.06 16.04
CA GLN A 95 -19.24 -0.22 16.03
C GLN A 95 -19.65 -1.69 16.12
N ALA A 96 -18.98 -2.58 15.38
CA ALA A 96 -19.23 -4.03 15.45
C ALA A 96 -18.93 -4.63 16.85
N ARG A 97 -18.18 -3.92 17.69
CA ARG A 97 -17.89 -4.28 19.10
C ARG A 97 -18.73 -3.49 20.11
N GLY A 98 -19.70 -2.69 19.65
CA GLY A 98 -20.51 -1.82 20.51
C GLY A 98 -19.74 -0.66 21.15
N ALA A 99 -18.59 -0.27 20.58
CA ALA A 99 -17.74 0.79 21.09
C ALA A 99 -17.81 2.05 20.20
N LYS A 100 -17.57 3.22 20.79
CA LYS A 100 -17.42 4.48 20.06
C LYS A 100 -15.95 4.77 19.75
N VAL A 101 -15.70 5.42 18.62
CA VAL A 101 -14.38 6.00 18.30
C VAL A 101 -14.14 7.21 19.21
N PRO A 102 -12.96 7.35 19.86
CA PRO A 102 -12.63 8.54 20.61
C PRO A 102 -12.50 9.73 19.66
N GLU A 103 -12.99 10.90 20.07
CA GLU A 103 -12.92 12.13 19.27
C GLU A 103 -11.49 12.45 18.81
N SER A 104 -10.49 12.08 19.61
CA SER A 104 -9.08 12.28 19.28
C SER A 104 -8.65 11.64 17.97
N PHE A 105 -9.29 10.56 17.53
CA PHE A 105 -8.85 9.83 16.33
C PHE A 105 -9.11 10.60 15.03
N TYR A 106 -9.99 11.62 15.06
CA TYR A 106 -10.23 12.48 13.89
C TYR A 106 -9.17 13.57 13.72
N HIS A 107 -8.28 13.76 14.69
CA HIS A 107 -7.25 14.80 14.66
C HIS A 107 -5.86 14.35 15.15
N ASP A 108 -5.72 13.11 15.61
CA ASP A 108 -4.46 12.48 15.98
C ASP A 108 -4.35 11.14 15.25
N PRO A 109 -3.51 11.06 14.20
CA PRO A 109 -3.36 9.84 13.40
C PRO A 109 -2.99 8.62 14.23
N LEU A 110 -3.54 7.47 13.87
CA LEU A 110 -3.05 6.18 14.37
C LEU A 110 -1.91 5.72 13.47
N MET A 111 -0.89 5.12 14.08
CA MET A 111 0.22 4.53 13.36
C MET A 111 0.84 3.39 14.16
N TYR A 112 1.30 2.35 13.48
CA TYR A 112 2.08 1.28 14.10
C TYR A 112 3.38 1.01 13.32
N GLN A 113 4.35 0.39 13.99
CA GLN A 113 5.60 -0.05 13.37
C GLN A 113 5.43 -1.46 12.81
N GLY A 114 5.50 -1.61 11.49
CA GLY A 114 5.44 -2.91 10.81
C GLY A 114 6.83 -3.53 10.56
N GLY A 115 6.83 -4.80 10.17
CA GLY A 115 8.06 -5.50 9.75
C GLY A 115 8.50 -5.04 8.37
N SER A 116 9.80 -4.77 8.19
CA SER A 116 10.33 -4.18 6.95
C SER A 116 11.51 -4.94 6.35
N ASP A 117 11.95 -6.03 6.96
CA ASP A 117 13.20 -6.73 6.63
C ASP A 117 13.05 -7.82 5.55
N GLY A 118 11.82 -8.11 5.11
CA GLY A 118 11.55 -9.05 4.03
C GLY A 118 10.10 -9.01 3.56
N PHE A 119 9.81 -8.14 2.60
CA PHE A 119 8.48 -8.07 1.97
C PHE A 119 8.29 -9.18 0.95
N LEU A 120 7.04 -9.58 0.76
CA LEU A 120 6.66 -10.44 -0.36
C LEU A 120 6.81 -9.68 -1.68
N ALA A 121 7.10 -10.38 -2.76
CA ALA A 121 6.99 -9.80 -4.09
C ALA A 121 5.51 -9.65 -4.51
N PRO A 122 5.16 -8.74 -5.43
CA PRO A 122 3.78 -8.52 -5.87
C PRO A 122 3.06 -9.76 -6.41
N ARG A 123 3.83 -10.74 -6.92
CA ARG A 123 3.31 -12.00 -7.47
C ARG A 123 3.73 -13.24 -6.68
N ASP A 124 4.38 -13.05 -5.53
CA ASP A 124 4.71 -14.17 -4.63
C ASP A 124 3.49 -14.55 -3.79
N PRO A 125 3.32 -15.84 -3.47
CA PRO A 125 2.17 -16.29 -2.71
C PRO A 125 2.21 -15.79 -1.26
N ILE A 126 1.04 -15.73 -0.63
CA ILE A 126 0.89 -15.43 0.80
C ILE A 126 0.98 -16.76 1.58
N PRO A 127 2.04 -17.00 2.35
CA PRO A 127 2.16 -18.25 3.14
C PRO A 127 1.22 -18.22 4.35
N LEU A 128 0.35 -19.21 4.47
CA LEU A 128 -0.58 -19.38 5.58
C LEU A 128 -0.44 -20.77 6.20
N LYS A 129 0.02 -20.81 7.45
CA LYS A 129 0.22 -22.06 8.19
C LYS A 129 -1.07 -22.61 8.81
N ASP A 130 -1.94 -21.74 9.30
CA ASP A 130 -3.20 -22.12 9.94
C ASP A 130 -4.32 -21.18 9.49
N GLN A 131 -5.34 -21.75 8.87
CA GLN A 131 -6.51 -21.01 8.40
C GLN A 131 -7.27 -20.34 9.56
N ALA A 132 -7.20 -20.89 10.78
CA ALA A 132 -7.85 -20.31 11.95
C ALA A 132 -7.29 -18.93 12.34
N TRP A 133 -6.11 -18.56 11.83
CA TRP A 133 -5.54 -17.23 12.04
C TRP A 133 -6.28 -16.12 11.29
N GLY A 134 -7.18 -16.46 10.35
CA GLY A 134 -8.04 -15.51 9.66
C GLY A 134 -7.25 -14.56 8.74
N CYS A 135 -6.65 -15.12 7.68
CA CYS A 135 -5.87 -14.37 6.71
C CYS A 135 -6.75 -13.39 5.91
N ASP A 136 -6.34 -12.13 5.86
CA ASP A 136 -7.04 -11.05 5.21
C ASP A 136 -6.08 -10.20 4.38
N MET A 137 -6.60 -9.61 3.31
CA MET A 137 -5.91 -8.57 2.56
C MET A 137 -6.23 -7.19 3.15
N GLU A 138 -5.33 -6.24 2.96
CA GLU A 138 -5.58 -4.82 3.22
C GLU A 138 -5.01 -4.01 2.07
N GLY A 139 -5.89 -3.52 1.20
CA GLY A 139 -5.50 -2.68 0.08
C GLY A 139 -5.27 -1.24 0.50
N GLU A 140 -4.04 -0.75 0.25
CA GLU A 140 -3.63 0.58 0.67
C GLU A 140 -2.67 1.27 -0.31
N ILE A 141 -2.31 2.51 0.02
CA ILE A 141 -1.30 3.31 -0.67
C ILE A 141 -0.14 3.54 0.30
N ALA A 142 1.08 3.53 -0.23
CA ALA A 142 2.27 3.88 0.54
C ALA A 142 3.12 4.93 -0.17
N ALA A 143 3.74 5.81 0.62
CA ALA A 143 4.77 6.73 0.20
C ALA A 143 6.16 6.22 0.62
N ILE A 144 7.16 6.45 -0.22
CA ILE A 144 8.58 6.34 0.14
C ILE A 144 9.15 7.75 0.22
N VAL A 145 9.80 8.06 1.34
CA VAL A 145 10.37 9.39 1.60
C VAL A 145 11.89 9.42 1.42
N ASP A 146 12.45 10.61 1.21
CA ASP A 146 13.88 10.88 1.49
C ASP A 146 14.09 11.11 3.00
N ASP A 147 15.20 11.74 3.40
CA ASP A 147 15.45 12.05 4.79
C ASP A 147 14.48 13.13 5.31
N VAL A 148 13.64 12.74 6.28
CA VAL A 148 12.67 13.61 6.94
C VAL A 148 13.19 14.04 8.31
N PRO A 149 13.35 15.34 8.58
CA PRO A 149 13.80 15.82 9.88
C PRO A 149 12.71 15.61 10.95
N MET A 150 13.14 15.32 12.17
CA MET A 150 12.26 15.26 13.33
C MET A 150 11.50 16.58 13.51
N GLY A 151 10.19 16.48 13.72
CA GLY A 151 9.31 17.62 13.95
C GLY A 151 8.96 18.40 12.68
N VAL A 152 9.11 17.80 11.49
CA VAL A 152 8.63 18.38 10.23
C VAL A 152 7.14 18.72 10.31
N SER A 153 6.73 19.81 9.66
CA SER A 153 5.32 20.16 9.50
C SER A 153 4.64 19.27 8.45
N PRO A 154 3.31 19.07 8.46
CA PRO A 154 2.61 18.39 7.37
C PRO A 154 2.84 19.05 6.01
N GLU A 155 2.95 20.38 5.96
CA GLU A 155 3.21 21.12 4.73
C GLU A 155 4.59 20.78 4.14
N ASP A 156 5.63 20.80 4.98
CA ASP A 156 7.00 20.48 4.56
C ASP A 156 7.18 18.97 4.32
N ALA A 157 6.42 18.12 5.02
CA ALA A 157 6.44 16.67 4.84
C ALA A 157 6.04 16.22 3.43
N ALA A 158 5.21 17.01 2.74
CA ALA A 158 4.81 16.72 1.36
C ALA A 158 6.01 16.70 0.39
N ASP A 159 6.99 17.59 0.58
CA ASP A 159 8.18 17.70 -0.28
C ASP A 159 9.14 16.52 -0.12
N HIS A 160 8.99 15.74 0.95
CA HIS A 160 9.79 14.56 1.22
C HIS A 160 9.29 13.30 0.50
N ILE A 161 8.07 13.30 -0.06
CA ILE A 161 7.52 12.15 -0.80
C ILE A 161 8.22 12.00 -2.16
N LYS A 162 8.95 10.90 -2.36
CA LYS A 162 9.69 10.65 -3.61
C LYS A 162 9.01 9.66 -4.51
N LEU A 163 8.40 8.64 -3.93
CA LEU A 163 7.73 7.58 -4.67
C LEU A 163 6.43 7.18 -3.98
N LEU A 164 5.48 6.71 -4.78
CA LEU A 164 4.20 6.18 -4.37
C LEU A 164 4.05 4.76 -4.91
N MET A 165 3.42 3.88 -4.14
CA MET A 165 3.14 2.50 -4.51
C MET A 165 1.86 2.00 -3.83
N LEU A 166 1.34 0.86 -4.27
CA LEU A 166 0.25 0.17 -3.59
C LEU A 166 0.82 -0.86 -2.62
N VAL A 167 0.05 -1.22 -1.60
CA VAL A 167 0.41 -2.27 -0.65
C VAL A 167 -0.78 -3.19 -0.37
N ASN A 168 -0.47 -4.47 -0.15
CA ASN A 168 -1.30 -5.44 0.52
C ASN A 168 -0.74 -5.66 1.93
N ASP A 169 -1.34 -5.05 2.95
CA ASP A 169 -0.91 -5.21 4.35
C ASP A 169 -1.55 -6.46 4.99
N VAL A 170 -1.01 -7.61 4.61
CA VAL A 170 -1.53 -8.94 4.99
C VAL A 170 -1.75 -9.01 6.50
N SER A 171 -2.96 -9.42 6.88
CA SER A 171 -3.40 -9.41 8.27
C SER A 171 -3.91 -10.77 8.72
N LEU A 172 -3.60 -11.16 9.95
CA LEU A 172 -4.09 -12.38 10.59
C LEU A 172 -5.09 -12.02 11.69
N ARG A 173 -6.33 -11.77 11.27
CA ARG A 173 -7.38 -11.15 12.10
C ARG A 173 -7.74 -11.94 13.36
N GLY A 174 -7.58 -13.26 13.32
CA GLY A 174 -7.80 -14.13 14.48
C GLY A 174 -6.76 -13.93 15.59
N LEU A 175 -5.57 -13.44 15.26
CA LEU A 175 -4.48 -13.18 16.21
C LEU A 175 -4.53 -11.74 16.78
N ILE A 176 -5.11 -10.80 16.04
CA ILE A 176 -5.13 -9.36 16.40
C ILE A 176 -5.68 -9.10 17.81
N PRO A 177 -6.87 -9.58 18.23
CA PRO A 177 -7.44 -9.22 19.53
C PRO A 177 -6.53 -9.62 20.70
N GLY A 178 -6.03 -10.86 20.69
CA GLY A 178 -5.17 -11.37 21.75
C GLY A 178 -3.76 -10.77 21.74
N GLU A 179 -3.29 -10.27 20.59
CA GLU A 179 -2.02 -9.55 20.51
C GLU A 179 -2.14 -8.11 21.04
N LEU A 180 -3.18 -7.38 20.63
CA LEU A 180 -3.45 -6.03 21.11
C LEU A 180 -3.78 -5.98 22.61
N GLU A 181 -4.42 -7.01 23.17
CA GLU A 181 -4.67 -7.11 24.61
C GLU A 181 -3.37 -7.15 25.43
N LYS A 182 -2.25 -7.60 24.85
CA LYS A 182 -0.94 -7.57 25.51
C LYS A 182 -0.36 -6.15 25.62
N GLY A 183 -0.89 -5.18 24.87
CA GLY A 183 -0.51 -3.77 24.92
C GLY A 183 0.77 -3.39 24.17
N PHE A 184 1.27 -4.26 23.28
CA PHE A 184 2.54 -4.05 22.54
C PHE A 184 2.35 -3.87 21.02
N GLY A 185 1.14 -3.50 20.59
CA GLY A 185 0.83 -3.32 19.17
C GLY A 185 0.78 -4.63 18.40
N PHE A 186 1.03 -4.58 17.10
CA PHE A 186 1.02 -5.74 16.21
C PHE A 186 2.43 -6.29 16.02
N PHE A 187 2.54 -7.61 15.91
CA PHE A 187 3.80 -8.27 15.55
C PHE A 187 3.53 -9.58 14.78
N GLN A 188 2.92 -10.56 15.45
CA GLN A 188 2.56 -11.85 14.84
C GLN A 188 1.34 -11.72 13.92
N SER A 189 0.43 -10.80 14.25
CA SER A 189 -0.82 -10.64 13.51
C SER A 189 -0.69 -9.82 12.22
N LYS A 190 0.49 -9.23 11.97
CA LYS A 190 0.86 -8.50 10.75
C LYS A 190 2.12 -9.15 10.13
N PRO A 191 1.96 -10.25 9.37
CA PRO A 191 3.07 -10.88 8.63
C PRO A 191 3.60 -9.97 7.51
N ALA A 192 4.53 -10.48 6.69
CA ALA A 192 5.12 -9.72 5.60
C ALA A 192 4.06 -9.18 4.61
N SER A 193 4.01 -7.86 4.47
CA SER A 193 3.21 -7.15 3.46
C SER A 193 3.82 -7.34 2.05
N ALA A 194 3.07 -6.98 1.01
CA ALA A 194 3.52 -6.97 -0.38
C ALA A 194 3.24 -5.63 -1.05
N PHE A 195 4.17 -5.09 -1.84
CA PHE A 195 3.97 -3.84 -2.57
C PHE A 195 3.81 -4.07 -4.08
N SER A 196 3.27 -3.07 -4.77
CA SER A 196 3.08 -3.10 -6.23
C SER A 196 4.39 -3.31 -7.00
N PRO A 197 4.34 -3.90 -8.22
CA PRO A 197 5.54 -4.12 -9.03
C PRO A 197 6.36 -2.86 -9.32
N VAL A 198 5.67 -1.71 -9.41
CA VAL A 198 6.26 -0.42 -9.73
C VAL A 198 5.91 0.59 -8.63
N ALA A 199 6.88 1.44 -8.30
CA ALA A 199 6.69 2.69 -7.58
C ALA A 199 6.84 3.87 -8.55
N VAL A 200 6.00 4.90 -8.41
CA VAL A 200 5.96 6.05 -9.34
C VAL A 200 6.28 7.34 -8.61
N THR A 201 6.91 8.29 -9.29
CA THR A 201 7.07 9.64 -8.73
C THR A 201 5.72 10.38 -8.75
N PRO A 202 5.48 11.32 -7.82
CA PRO A 202 4.20 12.03 -7.73
C PRO A 202 3.75 12.70 -9.04
N ASP A 203 4.68 13.24 -9.83
CA ASP A 203 4.38 13.88 -11.12
C ASP A 203 3.81 12.91 -12.17
N GLU A 204 4.10 11.60 -12.07
CA GLU A 204 3.55 10.59 -12.99
C GLU A 204 2.03 10.43 -12.84
N LEU A 205 1.48 10.78 -11.68
CA LEU A 205 0.04 10.73 -11.40
C LEU A 205 -0.71 11.95 -11.96
N GLY A 206 -0.01 13.02 -12.34
CA GLY A 206 -0.63 14.25 -12.86
C GLY A 206 -1.71 14.80 -11.93
N GLU A 207 -2.89 15.11 -12.47
CA GLU A 207 -4.02 15.67 -11.71
C GLU A 207 -4.63 14.71 -10.69
N ALA A 208 -4.32 13.41 -10.76
CA ALA A 208 -4.77 12.44 -9.78
C ALA A 208 -4.04 12.58 -8.44
N TRP A 209 -2.90 13.28 -8.39
CA TRP A 209 -2.17 13.56 -7.15
C TRP A 209 -2.37 15.01 -6.71
N SER A 210 -3.02 15.19 -5.56
CA SER A 210 -3.25 16.51 -4.99
C SER A 210 -3.36 16.45 -3.48
N GLY A 211 -2.78 17.42 -2.77
CA GLY A 211 -2.82 17.48 -1.31
C GLY A 211 -2.22 16.25 -0.62
N SER A 212 -1.22 15.62 -1.23
CA SER A 212 -0.60 14.38 -0.76
C SER A 212 -1.55 13.19 -0.64
N VAL A 213 -2.56 13.14 -1.52
CA VAL A 213 -3.54 12.06 -1.64
C VAL A 213 -3.74 11.71 -3.12
N ILE A 214 -3.99 10.43 -3.42
CA ILE A 214 -4.35 9.96 -4.77
C ILE A 214 -5.87 9.95 -4.93
N ASN A 215 -6.40 10.67 -5.91
CA ASN A 215 -7.82 10.73 -6.23
C ASN A 215 -8.22 9.73 -7.33
N LEU A 216 -8.06 8.43 -7.04
CA LEU A 216 -8.45 7.34 -7.93
C LEU A 216 -9.01 6.15 -7.13
N PRO A 217 -9.85 5.31 -7.76
CA PRO A 217 -10.28 4.04 -7.17
C PRO A 217 -9.11 3.07 -6.96
N LEU A 218 -8.98 2.54 -5.75
CA LEU A 218 -8.19 1.35 -5.49
C LEU A 218 -9.01 0.11 -5.86
N MET A 219 -8.51 -0.67 -6.83
CA MET A 219 -9.21 -1.84 -7.34
C MET A 219 -8.73 -3.09 -6.62
N VAL A 220 -9.57 -3.62 -5.73
CA VAL A 220 -9.36 -4.90 -5.06
C VAL A 220 -10.28 -5.95 -5.68
N ASP A 221 -9.71 -7.04 -6.18
CA ASP A 221 -10.45 -8.21 -6.63
C ASP A 221 -10.11 -9.41 -5.75
N TYR A 222 -11.13 -10.21 -5.41
CA TYR A 222 -11.01 -11.42 -4.61
C TYR A 222 -11.61 -12.59 -5.38
N ASN A 223 -10.82 -13.64 -5.61
CA ASN A 223 -11.18 -14.81 -6.43
C ASN A 223 -11.74 -14.43 -7.82
N GLY A 224 -11.11 -13.43 -8.46
CA GLY A 224 -11.47 -12.92 -9.78
C GLY A 224 -12.76 -12.10 -9.83
N GLN A 225 -13.36 -11.77 -8.67
CA GLN A 225 -14.53 -10.92 -8.57
C GLN A 225 -14.17 -9.56 -7.96
N ALA A 226 -14.81 -8.49 -8.44
CA ALA A 226 -14.63 -7.17 -7.87
C ALA A 226 -15.10 -7.15 -6.40
N PHE A 227 -14.17 -6.82 -5.51
CA PHE A 227 -14.40 -6.78 -4.07
C PHE A 227 -14.41 -5.33 -3.53
N GLY A 228 -13.49 -4.49 -4.03
CA GLY A 228 -13.35 -3.09 -3.66
C GLY A 228 -13.00 -2.18 -4.82
N ARG A 229 -13.59 -1.00 -4.83
CA ARG A 229 -13.43 0.13 -5.77
C ARG A 229 -13.48 1.46 -5.00
N ALA A 230 -13.09 1.45 -3.73
CA ALA A 230 -13.04 2.63 -2.88
C ALA A 230 -12.06 3.65 -3.48
N ASN A 231 -12.46 4.91 -3.56
CA ASN A 231 -11.61 6.00 -4.00
C ASN A 231 -10.73 6.45 -2.84
N ALA A 232 -9.42 6.50 -3.09
CA ALA A 232 -8.42 6.82 -2.08
C ALA A 232 -8.43 8.28 -1.61
N ALA A 233 -9.05 9.21 -2.33
CA ALA A 233 -9.24 10.58 -1.83
C ALA A 233 -10.50 10.74 -0.97
N GLN A 234 -11.46 9.84 -1.11
CA GLN A 234 -12.71 9.92 -0.34
C GLN A 234 -12.47 9.41 1.08
N GLU A 235 -12.94 10.16 2.08
CA GLU A 235 -12.80 9.84 3.51
C GLU A 235 -11.34 9.73 4.02
N ALA A 236 -10.35 10.15 3.23
CA ALA A 236 -8.98 10.32 3.71
C ALA A 236 -8.95 11.47 4.73
N THR A 237 -9.05 11.12 6.01
CA THR A 237 -9.04 12.09 7.14
C THR A 237 -7.66 12.70 7.30
N PHE A 238 -6.61 11.92 6.98
CA PHE A 238 -5.22 12.34 6.99
C PHE A 238 -4.60 12.06 5.62
N SER A 239 -3.85 13.02 5.09
CA SER A 239 -3.02 12.81 3.90
C SER A 239 -1.76 12.00 4.23
N LEU A 240 -1.03 11.53 3.22
CA LEU A 240 0.27 10.89 3.45
C LEU A 240 1.26 11.85 4.13
N ALA A 241 1.16 13.16 3.87
CA ALA A 241 2.01 14.17 4.51
C ALA A 241 1.69 14.34 6.00
N ASP A 242 0.41 14.28 6.39
CA ASP A 242 0.00 14.28 7.80
C ASP A 242 0.57 13.06 8.54
N LEU A 243 0.54 11.89 7.89
CA LEU A 243 1.10 10.65 8.46
C LEU A 243 2.63 10.72 8.58
N ILE A 244 3.33 11.26 7.59
CA ILE A 244 4.78 11.48 7.64
C ILE A 244 5.14 12.43 8.80
N ALA A 245 4.45 13.56 8.93
CA ALA A 245 4.68 14.50 10.03
C ALA A 245 4.38 13.87 11.40
N HIS A 246 3.32 13.07 11.51
CA HIS A 246 3.02 12.29 12.71
C HIS A 246 4.17 11.33 13.06
N ALA A 247 4.65 10.54 12.08
CA ALA A 247 5.74 9.60 12.26
C ALA A 247 7.04 10.29 12.69
N ALA A 248 7.32 11.47 12.13
CA ALA A 248 8.51 12.25 12.38
C ALA A 248 8.43 13.14 13.64
N LYS A 249 7.31 13.16 14.37
CA LYS A 249 7.12 14.05 15.53
C LYS A 249 8.26 13.98 16.56
N THR A 250 8.83 12.79 16.77
CA THR A 250 9.89 12.55 17.78
C THR A 250 11.08 11.75 17.26
N ARG A 251 11.21 11.61 15.93
CA ARG A 251 12.32 10.91 15.29
C ARG A 251 12.55 11.47 13.88
N ASN A 252 13.76 11.29 13.35
CA ASN A 252 13.98 11.43 11.92
C ASN A 252 13.42 10.18 11.21
N LEU A 253 13.04 10.33 9.94
CA LEU A 253 12.80 9.19 9.04
C LEU A 253 13.94 9.18 8.02
N ALA A 254 14.64 8.06 7.90
CA ALA A 254 15.73 7.94 6.93
C ALA A 254 15.17 7.74 5.51
N ALA A 255 15.94 8.15 4.49
CA ALA A 255 15.61 7.88 3.10
C ALA A 255 15.28 6.39 2.86
N GLY A 256 14.17 6.13 2.17
CA GLY A 256 13.62 4.79 2.00
C GLY A 256 12.71 4.31 3.11
N SER A 257 12.38 5.16 4.10
CA SER A 257 11.26 4.89 5.01
C SER A 257 9.95 4.83 4.22
N ILE A 258 9.13 3.83 4.52
CA ILE A 258 7.84 3.61 3.88
C ILE A 258 6.73 3.99 4.86
N ILE A 259 5.81 4.88 4.43
CA ILE A 259 4.65 5.32 5.19
C ILE A 259 3.37 4.88 4.49
N GLY A 260 2.59 4.04 5.16
CA GLY A 260 1.33 3.48 4.67
C GLY A 260 0.13 4.31 5.05
N SER A 261 -0.88 4.35 4.20
CA SER A 261 -2.12 5.06 4.46
C SER A 261 -3.01 4.36 5.48
N GLY A 262 -2.83 3.05 5.70
CA GLY A 262 -3.90 2.20 6.21
C GLY A 262 -4.96 1.93 5.13
N THR A 263 -5.76 0.89 5.39
CA THR A 263 -6.78 0.36 4.48
C THR A 263 -7.70 1.44 3.90
N VAL A 264 -7.75 1.56 2.57
CA VAL A 264 -8.63 2.52 1.89
C VAL A 264 -10.09 2.17 2.14
N SER A 265 -10.84 3.10 2.73
CA SER A 265 -12.21 2.86 3.17
C SER A 265 -13.11 4.04 2.81
N ASN A 266 -14.30 3.76 2.28
CA ASN A 266 -15.29 4.79 1.94
C ASN A 266 -16.62 4.50 2.62
N LYS A 267 -17.32 5.56 3.02
CA LYS A 267 -18.70 5.49 3.47
C LYS A 267 -19.65 5.23 2.29
N GLY A 268 -20.82 4.69 2.59
CA GLY A 268 -21.93 4.64 1.64
C GLY A 268 -22.41 6.05 1.27
N ALA A 269 -23.08 6.18 0.13
CA ALA A 269 -23.65 7.46 -0.32
C ALA A 269 -24.69 8.05 0.66
N ASP A 270 -25.24 7.22 1.56
CA ASP A 270 -26.14 7.57 2.65
C ASP A 270 -25.40 7.88 3.98
N GLY A 271 -24.06 7.89 3.96
CA GLY A 271 -23.21 8.03 5.15
C GLY A 271 -23.09 6.76 5.99
N GLY A 272 -23.67 5.63 5.54
CA GLY A 272 -23.60 4.33 6.20
C GLY A 272 -22.31 3.57 5.88
N ALA A 273 -22.30 2.27 6.21
CA ALA A 273 -21.12 1.41 6.10
C ALA A 273 -20.70 1.03 4.66
N GLY A 274 -21.40 1.53 3.65
CA GLY A 274 -21.17 1.15 2.26
C GLY A 274 -21.78 -0.21 1.90
N LYS A 275 -21.72 -0.56 0.62
CA LYS A 275 -22.27 -1.80 0.07
C LYS A 275 -21.20 -2.54 -0.74
N PRO A 276 -21.27 -3.87 -0.85
CA PRO A 276 -20.45 -4.63 -1.78
C PRO A 276 -20.58 -4.13 -3.22
N VAL A 277 -19.55 -4.34 -4.04
CA VAL A 277 -19.58 -3.99 -5.48
C VAL A 277 -20.73 -4.71 -6.20
N SER A 278 -21.00 -5.97 -5.85
CA SER A 278 -22.12 -6.75 -6.39
C SER A 278 -23.51 -6.17 -6.09
N ALA A 279 -23.61 -5.29 -5.08
CA ALA A 279 -24.82 -4.57 -4.71
C ALA A 279 -24.79 -3.09 -5.16
N GLY A 280 -23.87 -2.72 -6.05
CA GLY A 280 -23.73 -1.37 -6.61
C GLY A 280 -23.02 -0.36 -5.72
N GLY A 281 -22.35 -0.80 -4.64
CA GLY A 281 -21.51 0.06 -3.81
C GLY A 281 -20.05 0.11 -4.25
N ALA A 282 -19.25 0.89 -3.52
CA ALA A 282 -17.80 0.95 -3.73
C ALA A 282 -17.07 -0.32 -3.23
N GLY A 283 -17.71 -1.20 -2.47
CA GLY A 283 -17.04 -2.36 -1.87
C GLY A 283 -16.01 -1.96 -0.81
N TYR A 284 -15.06 -2.86 -0.58
CA TYR A 284 -14.17 -2.81 0.58
C TYR A 284 -12.74 -3.16 0.19
N SER A 285 -11.76 -2.67 0.95
CA SER A 285 -10.34 -2.98 0.70
C SER A 285 -9.82 -4.10 1.61
N CYS A 286 -10.66 -4.66 2.49
CA CYS A 286 -10.37 -5.83 3.31
C CYS A 286 -11.63 -6.66 3.62
N ILE A 287 -11.47 -7.95 3.96
CA ILE A 287 -12.56 -8.84 4.37
C ILE A 287 -13.08 -8.46 5.77
N ALA A 288 -12.23 -7.89 6.62
CA ALA A 288 -12.67 -7.43 7.94
C ALA A 288 -13.84 -6.44 7.86
N GLU A 289 -13.84 -5.48 6.93
CA GLU A 289 -14.92 -4.50 6.79
C GLU A 289 -16.27 -5.14 6.48
N ILE A 290 -16.34 -5.99 5.45
CA ILE A 290 -17.60 -6.68 5.11
C ILE A 290 -18.09 -7.55 6.28
N ARG A 291 -17.18 -8.21 7.00
CA ARG A 291 -17.53 -9.00 8.20
C ARG A 291 -18.05 -8.14 9.36
N MET A 292 -17.52 -6.94 9.55
CA MET A 292 -18.04 -6.00 10.56
C MET A 292 -19.45 -5.55 10.19
N ILE A 293 -19.71 -5.27 8.92
CA ILE A 293 -21.04 -4.87 8.42
C ILE A 293 -22.05 -6.00 8.58
N GLU A 294 -21.69 -7.22 8.19
CA GLU A 294 -22.52 -8.41 8.42
C GLU A 294 -22.85 -8.61 9.92
N THR A 295 -21.91 -8.28 10.80
CA THR A 295 -22.11 -8.33 12.25
C THR A 295 -23.07 -7.24 12.73
N ILE A 296 -22.94 -6.02 12.20
CA ILE A 296 -23.84 -4.89 12.52
C ILE A 296 -25.27 -5.16 12.05
N ASP A 297 -25.43 -5.68 10.82
CA ASP A 297 -26.74 -5.89 10.19
C ASP A 297 -27.40 -7.21 10.61
N GLY A 298 -26.61 -8.27 10.74
CA GLY A 298 -27.09 -9.66 10.91
C GLY A 298 -26.64 -10.35 12.20
N GLY A 299 -25.86 -9.66 13.06
CA GLY A 299 -25.40 -10.16 14.36
C GLY A 299 -24.21 -11.12 14.30
N GLN A 300 -23.80 -11.58 13.12
CA GLN A 300 -22.62 -12.43 12.94
C GLN A 300 -22.02 -12.30 11.54
N PRO A 301 -20.70 -12.47 11.37
CA PRO A 301 -20.07 -12.46 10.06
C PRO A 301 -20.32 -13.79 9.32
N THR A 302 -20.55 -13.71 8.02
CA THR A 302 -20.78 -14.85 7.13
C THR A 302 -19.70 -15.01 6.06
N THR A 303 -19.07 -13.93 5.62
CA THR A 303 -17.96 -13.98 4.65
C THR A 303 -16.71 -14.58 5.30
N PRO A 304 -16.15 -15.70 4.82
CA PRO A 304 -14.93 -16.28 5.38
C PRO A 304 -13.70 -15.43 5.05
N PHE A 305 -12.68 -15.51 5.91
CA PHE A 305 -11.33 -15.05 5.59
C PHE A 305 -10.68 -15.93 4.50
N MET A 306 -9.58 -15.45 3.92
CA MET A 306 -8.84 -16.16 2.87
C MET A 306 -8.27 -17.48 3.39
N LYS A 307 -8.23 -18.47 2.50
CA LYS A 307 -7.68 -19.81 2.73
C LYS A 307 -6.79 -20.22 1.56
N PRO A 308 -5.97 -21.29 1.69
CA PRO A 308 -5.14 -21.75 0.59
C PRO A 308 -5.95 -22.00 -0.70
N GLY A 309 -5.44 -21.49 -1.82
CA GLY A 309 -6.07 -21.49 -3.13
C GLY A 309 -6.92 -20.24 -3.44
N ASP A 310 -7.20 -19.38 -2.46
CA ASP A 310 -7.82 -18.08 -2.73
C ASP A 310 -6.79 -17.10 -3.33
N VAL A 311 -7.26 -16.22 -4.22
CA VAL A 311 -6.43 -15.23 -4.91
C VAL A 311 -6.96 -13.83 -4.62
N VAL A 312 -6.06 -12.94 -4.20
CA VAL A 312 -6.33 -11.51 -4.08
C VAL A 312 -5.54 -10.76 -5.15
N SER A 313 -6.12 -9.69 -5.67
CA SER A 313 -5.35 -8.72 -6.43
C SER A 313 -5.70 -7.28 -6.16
N ILE A 314 -4.69 -6.42 -6.28
CA ILE A 314 -4.76 -4.99 -5.99
C ILE A 314 -4.09 -4.22 -7.12
N GLU A 315 -4.82 -3.29 -7.72
CA GLU A 315 -4.38 -2.45 -8.83
C GLU A 315 -4.97 -1.04 -8.69
N MET A 316 -4.37 -0.06 -9.35
CA MET A 316 -4.97 1.25 -9.57
C MET A 316 -4.74 1.65 -11.02
N ARG A 317 -5.79 2.20 -11.64
CA ARG A 317 -5.80 2.61 -13.05
C ARG A 317 -5.98 4.11 -13.19
N ASP A 318 -5.36 4.68 -14.22
CA ASP A 318 -5.59 6.06 -14.60
C ASP A 318 -7.00 6.26 -15.20
N GLN A 319 -7.34 7.50 -15.53
CA GLN A 319 -8.64 7.85 -16.13
C GLN A 319 -8.86 7.21 -17.51
N GLN A 320 -7.79 6.78 -18.19
CA GLN A 320 -7.83 6.09 -19.48
C GLN A 320 -7.89 4.56 -19.32
N GLY A 321 -7.83 4.04 -18.08
CA GLY A 321 -7.92 2.63 -17.76
C GLY A 321 -6.58 1.88 -17.82
N HIS A 322 -5.45 2.57 -17.92
CA HIS A 322 -4.11 1.96 -17.88
C HIS A 322 -3.64 1.75 -16.44
N SER A 323 -2.91 0.66 -16.20
CA SER A 323 -2.31 0.37 -14.89
C SER A 323 -1.23 1.40 -14.54
N ILE A 324 -1.29 1.96 -13.33
CA ILE A 324 -0.32 2.95 -12.87
C ILE A 324 0.90 2.25 -12.24
N PHE A 325 0.64 1.31 -11.34
CA PHE A 325 1.65 0.66 -10.49
C PHE A 325 1.95 -0.79 -10.89
N GLY A 326 1.24 -1.32 -11.89
CA GLY A 326 1.13 -2.76 -12.10
C GLY A 326 0.16 -3.38 -11.09
N LYS A 327 0.12 -4.71 -11.03
CA LYS A 327 -0.85 -5.45 -10.24
C LYS A 327 -0.16 -6.31 -9.18
N ILE A 328 -0.54 -6.12 -7.91
CA ILE A 328 -0.33 -7.13 -6.87
C ILE A 328 -1.34 -8.24 -7.16
N GLU A 329 -0.90 -9.48 -7.28
CA GLU A 329 -1.76 -10.63 -7.52
C GLU A 329 -1.15 -11.85 -6.83
N GLN A 330 -1.76 -12.27 -5.73
CA GLN A 330 -1.19 -13.25 -4.82
C GLN A 330 -2.19 -14.36 -4.52
N GLU A 331 -1.71 -15.60 -4.60
CA GLU A 331 -2.43 -16.78 -4.12
C GLU A 331 -2.04 -17.06 -2.68
N VAL A 332 -3.00 -17.39 -1.83
CA VAL A 332 -2.72 -17.91 -0.49
C VAL A 332 -2.29 -19.38 -0.62
N VAL A 333 -1.18 -19.76 0.00
CA VAL A 333 -0.65 -21.14 -0.05
C VAL A 333 -0.43 -21.70 1.34
N ALA A 334 -0.45 -23.03 1.48
CA ALA A 334 -0.06 -23.67 2.72
C ALA A 334 1.45 -23.48 2.96
N ALA A 335 1.80 -22.99 4.15
CA ALA A 335 3.19 -22.73 4.56
C ALA A 335 3.91 -23.95 5.16
#